data_AF-A0A397ZGA9-F1
#
_entry.id   AF-A0A397ZGA9-F1
#
_cell.length_a   1.000
_cell.length_b   1.000
_cell.length_c   1.000
_cell.angle_alpha   90.00
_cell.angle_beta   90.00
_cell.angle_gamma   90.00
#
_symmetry.space_group_name_H-M   'P 1'
#
loop_
_entity.id
_entity.type
_entity.pdbx_description
1 polymer ?
#
loop_
_entity_poly.entity_id
_entity_poly.type
_entity_poly.pdbx_seq_one_letter_code
_entity_poly.pdbx_strand_id
1 'polypeptide(L)'
;MVEKKKAVLYHYPCHDCVFAALTPHLYFSANSIPSLFFPRPPGFVQQVSPNVDNSFGDVSSTCKNVAKVLDIGRSCATIAFDYFTQKLMEESGGNYRERNDFKRMRRVFEYIEDADIWKWELPGSKAFNSGIVDLGIEYDLNQNQTLFQKLLSLDHESVINRGRESLSRKHKLIQEALEQSYEIVLGGDEEFGWCLAVNADENAELRSELGNQLAEKRKRMRL
;
A
#
# COMPACT_ATOMS: atom_id res chain seq x y z
N MET A 1 -22.09 -31.90 9.53
CA MET A 1 -21.65 -30.70 10.29
C MET A 1 -21.13 -29.69 9.29
N VAL A 2 -21.60 -28.43 9.35
CA VAL A 2 -21.08 -27.36 8.47
C VAL A 2 -19.71 -26.93 9.02
N GLU A 3 -18.67 -27.07 8.20
CA GLU A 3 -17.32 -26.60 8.53
C GLU A 3 -17.31 -25.07 8.57
N LYS A 4 -16.97 -24.48 9.72
CA LYS A 4 -16.90 -23.02 9.88
C LYS A 4 -15.61 -22.50 9.24
N LYS A 5 -15.72 -21.70 8.19
CA LYS A 5 -14.57 -21.04 7.54
C LYS A 5 -14.28 -19.67 8.16
N LYS A 6 -13.02 -19.25 8.14
CA LYS A 6 -12.61 -17.87 8.48
C LYS A 6 -12.83 -16.97 7.27
N ALA A 7 -13.38 -15.79 7.48
CA ALA A 7 -13.52 -14.78 6.43
C ALA A 7 -12.52 -13.65 6.66
N VAL A 8 -11.82 -13.23 5.60
CA VAL A 8 -10.93 -12.07 5.59
C VAL A 8 -11.45 -11.10 4.56
N LEU A 9 -11.65 -9.85 4.97
CA LEU A 9 -12.09 -8.78 4.09
C LEU A 9 -10.98 -7.76 3.95
N TYR A 10 -10.74 -7.29 2.73
CA TYR A 10 -9.70 -6.30 2.47
C TYR A 10 -10.10 -5.33 1.36
N HIS A 11 -9.56 -4.12 1.43
CA HIS A 11 -9.73 -3.10 0.40
C HIS A 11 -8.60 -3.20 -0.64
N TYR A 12 -8.92 -2.86 -1.90
CA TYR A 12 -8.00 -2.77 -3.01
C TYR A 12 -8.40 -1.54 -3.86
N PRO A 13 -7.50 -0.92 -4.64
CA PRO A 13 -6.16 -1.38 -5.05
C PRO A 13 -4.99 -1.00 -4.10
N CYS A 14 -5.26 -0.65 -2.84
CA CYS A 14 -4.20 -0.27 -1.89
C CYS A 14 -3.22 -1.41 -1.55
N HIS A 15 -1.91 -1.18 -1.76
CA HIS A 15 -0.85 -2.13 -1.41
C HIS A 15 -0.90 -2.55 0.07
N ASP A 16 -1.00 -1.57 0.98
CA ASP A 16 -1.05 -1.82 2.42
C ASP A 16 -2.18 -2.79 2.81
N CYS A 17 -3.40 -2.52 2.34
CA CYS A 17 -4.57 -3.36 2.62
C CYS A 17 -4.43 -4.80 2.08
N VAL A 18 -3.84 -4.96 0.90
CA VAL A 18 -3.67 -6.27 0.26
C VAL A 18 -2.58 -7.09 0.96
N PHE A 19 -1.46 -6.45 1.34
CA PHE A 19 -0.42 -7.09 2.15
C PHE A 19 -0.92 -7.41 3.56
N ALA A 20 -1.78 -6.58 4.16
CA ALA A 20 -2.46 -6.91 5.40
C ALA A 20 -3.27 -8.22 5.28
N ALA A 21 -3.96 -8.43 4.15
CA ALA A 21 -4.70 -9.67 3.86
C ALA A 21 -3.80 -10.88 3.57
N LEU A 22 -2.57 -10.67 3.10
CA LEU A 22 -1.62 -11.77 2.86
C LEU A 22 -1.20 -12.47 4.17
N THR A 23 -1.17 -11.74 5.28
CA THR A 23 -0.71 -12.27 6.58
C THR A 23 -1.65 -13.32 7.20
N PRO A 24 -2.99 -13.12 7.26
CA PRO A 24 -3.91 -14.20 7.64
C PRO A 24 -3.89 -15.35 6.63
N HIS A 25 -3.65 -15.09 5.33
CA HIS A 25 -3.50 -16.18 4.35
C HIS A 25 -2.34 -17.11 4.73
N LEU A 26 -1.17 -16.54 5.05
CA LEU A 26 -0.02 -17.31 5.53
C LEU A 26 -0.34 -18.08 6.81
N TYR A 27 -0.90 -17.41 7.81
CA TYR A 27 -1.22 -18.03 9.11
C TYR A 27 -2.27 -19.14 9.01
N PHE A 28 -3.35 -18.93 8.27
CA PHE A 28 -4.39 -19.95 8.09
C PHE A 28 -3.88 -21.13 7.27
N SER A 29 -3.06 -20.89 6.24
CA SER A 29 -2.41 -21.95 5.48
C SER A 29 -1.48 -22.79 6.37
N ALA A 30 -0.66 -22.15 7.21
CA ALA A 30 0.26 -22.82 8.12
C ALA A 30 -0.45 -23.74 9.14
N ASN A 31 -1.69 -23.41 9.51
CA ASN A 31 -2.49 -24.15 10.48
C ASN A 31 -3.59 -25.01 9.83
N SER A 32 -3.60 -25.14 8.49
CA SER A 32 -4.63 -25.87 7.74
C SER A 32 -6.06 -25.40 8.07
N ILE A 33 -6.25 -24.10 8.32
CA ILE A 33 -7.54 -23.49 8.66
C ILE A 33 -8.22 -23.05 7.34
N PRO A 34 -9.42 -23.57 7.02
CA PRO A 34 -10.18 -23.11 5.87
C PRO A 34 -10.52 -21.62 5.98
N SER A 35 -10.13 -20.85 4.96
CA SER A 35 -10.36 -19.41 4.91
C SER A 35 -10.89 -18.96 3.55
N LEU A 36 -11.64 -17.86 3.56
CA LEU A 36 -12.20 -17.19 2.39
C LEU A 36 -11.79 -15.72 2.42
N PHE A 37 -11.42 -15.19 1.27
CA PHE A 37 -10.97 -13.82 1.12
C PHE A 37 -11.93 -13.06 0.23
N PHE A 38 -12.34 -11.88 0.70
CA PHE A 38 -13.30 -11.04 0.03
C PHE A 38 -12.64 -9.69 -0.26
N PRO A 39 -12.11 -9.48 -1.49
CA PRO A 39 -11.83 -8.13 -1.97
C PRO A 39 -13.15 -7.37 -1.90
N ARG A 40 -13.13 -6.24 -1.18
CA ARG A 40 -14.30 -5.50 -0.71
C ARG A 40 -15.43 -5.46 -1.77
N PRO A 41 -16.60 -6.08 -1.50
CA PRO A 41 -17.78 -5.90 -2.34
C PRO A 41 -18.21 -4.43 -2.31
N PRO A 42 -18.59 -3.83 -3.45
CA PRO A 42 -19.27 -2.54 -3.46
C PRO A 42 -20.44 -2.55 -2.46
N GLY A 43 -20.53 -1.52 -1.62
CA GLY A 43 -21.61 -1.38 -0.64
C GLY A 43 -21.52 -2.22 0.63
N PHE A 44 -20.46 -2.99 0.87
CA PHE A 44 -20.29 -3.74 2.12
C PHE A 44 -20.36 -2.83 3.37
N VAL A 45 -19.68 -1.68 3.36
CA VAL A 45 -19.79 -0.72 4.46
C VAL A 45 -21.20 -0.14 4.57
N GLN A 46 -21.94 0.02 3.48
CA GLN A 46 -23.34 0.50 3.54
C GLN A 46 -24.29 -0.57 4.08
N GLN A 47 -23.99 -1.86 3.87
CA GLN A 47 -24.74 -2.99 4.42
C GLN A 47 -24.41 -3.25 5.89
N VAL A 48 -23.16 -2.99 6.29
CA VAL A 48 -22.66 -3.27 7.64
C VAL A 48 -22.78 -2.06 8.57
N SER A 49 -22.62 -0.83 8.08
CA SER A 49 -22.70 0.40 8.88
C SER A 49 -24.01 0.56 9.67
N PRO A 50 -25.20 0.18 9.17
CA PRO A 50 -26.42 0.20 9.97
C PRO A 50 -26.40 -0.79 11.15
N ASN A 51 -25.55 -1.82 11.07
CA ASN A 51 -25.43 -2.91 12.05
C ASN A 51 -24.21 -2.73 12.97
N VAL A 52 -23.46 -1.64 12.83
CA VAL A 52 -22.31 -1.31 13.70
C VAL A 52 -22.61 0.04 14.33
N ASP A 53 -22.59 0.12 15.65
CA ASP A 53 -22.75 1.38 16.39
C ASP A 53 -21.71 2.40 15.89
N ASN A 54 -22.17 3.44 15.19
CA ASN A 54 -21.34 4.52 14.63
C ASN A 54 -20.93 5.56 15.69
N SER A 55 -20.92 5.18 16.97
CA SER A 55 -20.50 6.04 18.08
C SER A 55 -18.98 6.24 18.02
N PHE A 56 -18.52 7.29 17.34
CA PHE A 56 -17.17 7.86 17.51
C PHE A 56 -17.07 8.59 18.86
N GLY A 57 -17.43 7.90 19.94
CA GLY A 57 -17.47 8.42 21.30
C GLY A 57 -17.32 7.26 22.29
N ASP A 58 -16.24 7.33 23.07
CA ASP A 58 -15.83 6.41 24.15
C ASP A 58 -15.69 4.92 23.75
N VAL A 59 -14.45 4.55 23.41
CA VAL A 59 -14.04 3.26 22.81
C VAL A 59 -14.06 2.08 23.81
N SER A 60 -14.63 2.23 25.01
CA SER A 60 -14.47 1.22 26.06
C SER A 60 -15.58 0.16 26.19
N SER A 61 -16.76 0.27 25.55
CA SER A 61 -17.92 -0.47 26.11
C SER A 61 -18.91 -1.26 25.22
N THR A 62 -18.78 -1.44 23.90
CA THR A 62 -19.91 -2.06 23.13
C THR A 62 -19.65 -3.21 22.14
N CYS A 63 -18.47 -3.84 22.06
CA CYS A 63 -18.33 -5.06 21.22
C CYS A 63 -17.58 -6.20 21.94
N LYS A 64 -18.31 -7.04 22.69
CA LYS A 64 -17.71 -8.17 23.45
C LYS A 64 -17.12 -9.29 22.57
N ASN A 65 -17.39 -9.28 21.27
CA ASN A 65 -16.93 -10.27 20.29
C ASN A 65 -16.01 -9.69 19.20
N VAL A 66 -15.57 -8.43 19.35
CA VAL A 66 -14.72 -7.74 18.36
C VAL A 66 -13.45 -7.26 19.04
N ALA A 67 -12.31 -7.74 18.57
CA ALA A 67 -11.02 -7.13 18.86
C ALA A 67 -10.78 -5.99 17.87
N LYS A 68 -10.50 -4.79 18.36
CA LYS A 68 -10.16 -3.62 17.55
C LYS A 68 -8.69 -3.30 17.77
N VAL A 69 -7.92 -3.19 16.71
CA VAL A 69 -6.53 -2.73 16.73
C VAL A 69 -6.47 -1.48 15.86
N LEU A 70 -6.14 -0.35 16.46
CA LEU A 70 -5.99 0.93 15.79
C LEU A 70 -4.64 1.52 16.17
N ASP A 71 -3.76 1.65 15.19
CA ASP A 71 -2.46 2.30 15.33
C ASP A 71 -2.27 3.20 14.10
N ILE A 72 -2.25 4.51 14.33
CA ILE A 72 -2.11 5.54 13.29
C ILE A 72 -0.64 5.80 12.92
N GLY A 73 0.32 5.24 13.66
CA GLY A 73 1.76 5.40 13.38
C GLY A 73 2.33 4.32 12.49
N ARG A 74 1.52 3.34 12.07
CA ARG A 74 1.95 2.14 11.37
C ARG A 74 0.98 1.78 10.25
N SER A 75 1.50 1.07 9.24
CA SER A 75 0.68 0.54 8.15
C SER A 75 -0.17 -0.66 8.62
N CYS A 76 -1.33 -0.90 8.01
CA CYS A 76 -2.14 -2.08 8.36
C CYS A 76 -1.41 -3.39 8.03
N ALA A 77 -0.57 -3.40 7.00
CA ALA A 77 0.22 -4.53 6.56
C ALA A 77 1.13 -5.03 7.67
N THR A 78 1.94 -4.15 8.26
CA THR A 78 2.89 -4.51 9.32
C THR A 78 2.19 -4.83 10.64
N ILE A 79 1.09 -4.14 10.97
CA ILE A 79 0.26 -4.48 12.14
C ILE A 79 -0.27 -5.92 12.02
N ALA A 80 -0.85 -6.27 10.87
CA ALA A 80 -1.38 -7.61 10.62
C ALA A 80 -0.24 -8.64 10.59
N PHE A 81 0.90 -8.28 10.00
CA PHE A 81 2.09 -9.14 9.95
C PHE A 81 2.58 -9.50 11.34
N ASP A 82 2.77 -8.52 12.22
CA ASP A 82 3.25 -8.78 13.58
C ASP A 82 2.22 -9.59 14.38
N TYR A 83 0.93 -9.25 14.27
CA TYR A 83 -0.14 -9.98 14.96
C TYR A 83 -0.17 -11.46 14.59
N PHE A 84 -0.15 -11.80 13.29
CA PHE A 84 -0.20 -13.19 12.84
C PHE A 84 1.14 -13.90 13.00
N THR A 85 2.27 -13.18 12.94
CA THR A 85 3.58 -13.74 13.28
C THR A 85 3.62 -14.18 14.73
N GLN A 86 3.19 -13.31 15.65
CA GLN A 86 3.14 -13.62 17.09
C GLN A 86 2.24 -14.83 17.35
N LYS A 87 1.02 -14.85 16.79
CA LYS A 87 0.12 -16.01 16.90
C LYS A 87 0.74 -17.31 16.41
N LEU A 88 1.43 -17.28 15.27
CA LEU A 88 2.10 -18.45 14.71
C LEU A 88 3.28 -18.94 15.59
N MET A 89 3.91 -18.04 16.34
CA MET A 89 4.99 -18.39 17.26
C MET A 89 4.46 -19.00 18.57
N GLU A 90 3.32 -18.49 19.06
CA GLU A 90 2.63 -19.01 20.25
C GLU A 90 1.99 -20.38 20.01
N GLU A 91 1.46 -20.60 18.81
CA GLU A 91 0.84 -21.86 18.40
C GLU A 91 1.92 -22.80 17.84
N SER A 92 2.42 -23.71 18.68
CA SER A 92 3.52 -24.66 18.42
C SER A 92 3.34 -25.61 17.21
N GLY A 93 2.33 -25.42 16.37
CA GLY A 93 1.94 -26.29 15.24
C GLY A 93 2.24 -25.74 13.84
N GLY A 94 2.81 -24.54 13.71
CA GLY A 94 3.10 -23.95 12.40
C GLY A 94 4.12 -24.74 11.58
N ASN A 95 3.75 -25.12 10.36
CA ASN A 95 4.61 -25.83 9.41
C ASN A 95 5.87 -24.99 9.03
N TYR A 96 7.00 -25.66 8.79
CA TYR A 96 8.33 -25.02 8.66
C TYR A 96 8.43 -24.06 7.47
N ARG A 97 7.73 -24.36 6.37
CA ARG A 97 7.74 -23.59 5.13
C ARG A 97 7.16 -22.19 5.34
N GLU A 98 6.02 -22.11 6.00
CA GLU A 98 5.29 -20.87 6.24
C GLU A 98 6.05 -19.98 7.24
N ARG A 99 6.74 -20.57 8.23
CA ARG A 99 7.67 -19.83 9.09
C ARG A 99 8.83 -19.19 8.31
N ASN A 100 9.33 -19.85 7.26
CA ASN A 100 10.34 -19.27 6.36
C ASN A 100 9.74 -18.18 5.45
N ASP A 101 8.50 -18.35 5.00
CA ASP A 101 7.79 -17.31 4.24
C ASP A 101 7.61 -16.04 5.07
N PHE A 102 7.21 -16.13 6.35
CA PHE A 102 7.17 -14.97 7.25
C PHE A 102 8.53 -14.28 7.34
N LYS A 103 9.62 -15.02 7.56
CA LYS A 103 10.96 -14.44 7.63
C LYS A 103 11.38 -13.74 6.33
N ARG A 104 11.14 -14.36 5.17
CA ARG A 104 11.45 -13.78 3.86
C ARG A 104 10.64 -12.51 3.60
N MET A 105 9.37 -12.52 3.98
CA MET A 105 8.45 -11.43 3.70
C MET A 105 8.64 -10.21 4.60
N ARG A 106 9.27 -10.33 5.78
CA ARG A 106 9.46 -9.18 6.70
C ARG A 106 10.03 -7.96 5.98
N ARG A 107 11.06 -8.15 5.14
CA ARG A 107 11.67 -7.03 4.42
C ARG A 107 10.72 -6.37 3.42
N VAL A 108 9.87 -7.16 2.76
CA VAL A 108 8.84 -6.65 1.83
C VAL A 108 7.82 -5.80 2.60
N PHE A 109 7.35 -6.28 3.76
CA PHE A 109 6.41 -5.53 4.61
C PHE A 109 6.98 -4.21 5.14
N GLU A 110 8.26 -4.18 5.51
CA GLU A 110 8.94 -2.95 5.91
C GLU A 110 8.94 -1.89 4.80
N TYR A 111 9.19 -2.29 3.54
CA TYR A 111 9.10 -1.37 2.41
C TYR A 111 7.67 -0.92 2.10
N ILE A 112 6.67 -1.80 2.28
CA ILE A 112 5.26 -1.44 2.11
C ILE A 112 4.87 -0.37 3.14
N GLU A 113 5.23 -0.54 4.42
CA GLU A 113 4.98 0.49 5.44
C GLU A 113 5.72 1.79 5.11
N ASP A 114 7.02 1.72 4.79
CA ASP A 114 7.84 2.91 4.55
C ASP A 114 7.28 3.79 3.42
N ALA A 115 6.63 3.17 2.42
CA ALA A 115 5.91 3.85 1.35
C ALA A 115 4.50 4.33 1.77
N ASP A 116 3.73 3.50 2.48
CA ASP A 116 2.34 3.79 2.87
C ASP A 116 2.23 5.03 3.76
N ILE A 117 3.13 5.15 4.75
CA ILE A 117 3.19 6.30 5.67
C ILE A 117 4.22 7.37 5.26
N TRP A 118 4.68 7.34 4.00
CA TRP A 118 5.53 8.36 3.38
C TRP A 118 6.84 8.68 4.11
N LYS A 119 7.43 7.68 4.78
CA LYS A 119 8.71 7.80 5.50
C LYS A 119 9.89 7.93 4.52
N TRP A 120 9.95 7.03 3.54
CA TRP A 120 11.07 6.92 2.58
C TRP A 120 12.45 6.74 3.23
N GLU A 121 12.52 6.12 4.41
CA GLU A 121 13.76 5.97 5.19
C GLU A 121 14.59 4.78 4.72
N LEU A 122 13.95 3.74 4.17
CA LEU A 122 14.66 2.53 3.77
C LEU A 122 15.46 2.75 2.47
N PRO A 123 16.69 2.20 2.39
CA PRO A 123 17.47 2.26 1.15
C PRO A 123 16.70 1.69 -0.03
N GLY A 124 16.52 2.49 -1.08
CA GLY A 124 15.77 2.08 -2.26
C GLY A 124 14.25 2.03 -2.08
N SER A 125 13.67 2.61 -1.03
CA SER A 125 12.22 2.57 -0.78
C SER A 125 11.37 3.11 -1.94
N LYS A 126 11.72 4.29 -2.48
CA LYS A 126 11.07 4.84 -3.67
C LYS A 126 11.18 3.91 -4.88
N ALA A 127 12.33 3.24 -5.02
CA ALA A 127 12.53 2.26 -6.10
C ALA A 127 11.67 1.02 -5.86
N PHE A 128 11.63 0.47 -4.64
CA PHE A 128 10.73 -0.63 -4.31
C PHE A 128 9.27 -0.27 -4.62
N ASN A 129 8.80 0.90 -4.16
CA ASN A 129 7.43 1.36 -4.40
C ASN A 129 7.12 1.51 -5.90
N SER A 130 8.03 2.14 -6.68
CA SER A 130 7.87 2.17 -8.14
C SER A 130 7.82 0.76 -8.71
N GLY A 131 8.74 -0.12 -8.30
CA GLY A 131 8.83 -1.48 -8.79
C GLY A 131 7.57 -2.30 -8.52
N ILE A 132 6.95 -2.14 -7.35
CA ILE A 132 5.66 -2.76 -7.01
C ILE A 132 4.55 -2.27 -7.93
N VAL A 133 4.46 -0.96 -8.18
CA VAL A 133 3.50 -0.39 -9.13
C VAL A 133 3.76 -0.91 -10.55
N ASP A 134 5.03 -0.98 -10.96
CA ASP A 134 5.46 -1.42 -12.29
C ASP A 134 5.26 -2.94 -12.53
N LEU A 135 4.92 -3.71 -11.49
CA LEU A 135 4.50 -5.11 -11.64
C LEU A 135 3.06 -5.24 -12.13
N GLY A 136 2.24 -4.19 -12.02
CA GLY A 136 0.85 -4.21 -12.49
C GLY A 136 0.02 -5.35 -11.90
N ILE A 137 0.23 -5.67 -10.62
CA ILE A 137 -0.41 -6.82 -9.98
C ILE A 137 -1.91 -6.55 -9.80
N GLU A 138 -2.74 -7.41 -10.39
CA GLU A 138 -4.19 -7.42 -10.14
C GLU A 138 -4.48 -7.90 -8.69
N TYR A 139 -5.09 -7.04 -7.88
CA TYR A 139 -5.35 -7.26 -6.45
C TYR A 139 -6.75 -7.77 -6.13
N ASP A 140 -7.64 -7.83 -7.11
CA ASP A 140 -8.91 -8.52 -7.00
C ASP A 140 -8.69 -10.04 -7.08
N LEU A 141 -8.85 -10.76 -5.96
CA LEU A 141 -8.76 -12.22 -5.94
C LEU A 141 -9.81 -12.91 -6.83
N ASN A 142 -10.93 -12.25 -7.13
CA ASN A 142 -11.90 -12.80 -8.07
C ASN A 142 -11.34 -12.86 -9.49
N GLN A 143 -10.44 -11.92 -9.83
CA GLN A 143 -9.80 -11.83 -11.13
C GLN A 143 -8.41 -12.51 -11.15
N ASN A 144 -7.73 -12.56 -10.01
CA ASN A 144 -6.38 -13.12 -9.86
C ASN A 144 -6.33 -14.11 -8.69
N GLN A 145 -6.77 -15.35 -8.92
CA GLN A 145 -6.78 -16.42 -7.90
C GLN A 145 -5.39 -16.78 -7.37
N THR A 146 -4.33 -16.44 -8.10
CA THR A 146 -2.92 -16.67 -7.71
C THR A 146 -2.29 -15.48 -6.97
N LEU A 147 -3.06 -14.44 -6.62
CA LEU A 147 -2.55 -13.20 -6.03
C LEU A 147 -1.58 -13.46 -4.87
N PHE A 148 -2.00 -14.22 -3.86
CA PHE A 148 -1.15 -14.43 -2.69
C PHE A 148 0.12 -15.21 -3.01
N GLN A 149 0.06 -16.19 -3.91
CA GLN A 149 1.26 -16.90 -4.37
C GLN A 149 2.22 -15.94 -5.09
N LYS A 150 1.71 -15.03 -5.94
CA LYS A 150 2.51 -13.99 -6.59
C LYS A 150 3.15 -13.05 -5.57
N LEU A 151 2.40 -12.57 -4.58
CA LEU A 151 2.94 -11.69 -3.53
C LEU A 151 4.00 -12.39 -2.67
N LEU A 152 3.81 -13.67 -2.35
CA LEU A 152 4.80 -14.46 -1.60
C LEU A 152 6.07 -14.74 -2.40
N SER A 153 5.98 -14.74 -3.74
CA SER A 153 7.14 -14.93 -4.62
C SER A 153 7.97 -13.66 -4.81
N LEU A 154 7.54 -12.52 -4.27
CA LEU A 154 8.27 -11.27 -4.38
C LEU A 154 9.62 -11.36 -3.68
N ASP A 155 10.65 -10.93 -4.40
CA ASP A 155 11.98 -10.66 -3.88
C ASP A 155 12.22 -9.15 -3.91
N HIS A 156 12.50 -8.57 -2.74
CA HIS A 156 12.65 -7.13 -2.58
C HIS A 156 13.77 -6.54 -3.44
N GLU A 157 14.91 -7.22 -3.60
CA GLU A 157 16.02 -6.75 -4.44
C GLU A 157 15.62 -6.69 -5.92
N SER A 158 14.95 -7.74 -6.40
CA SER A 158 14.43 -7.80 -7.77
C SER A 158 13.41 -6.68 -8.04
N VAL A 159 12.52 -6.41 -7.08
CA VAL A 159 11.54 -5.33 -7.16
C VAL A 159 12.23 -3.95 -7.17
N ILE A 160 13.24 -3.75 -6.31
CA ILE A 160 14.04 -2.52 -6.27
C ILE A 160 14.75 -2.30 -7.61
N ASN A 161 15.38 -3.33 -8.18
CA ASN A 161 16.10 -3.19 -9.46
C ASN A 161 15.17 -2.79 -10.60
N ARG A 162 14.00 -3.44 -10.72
CA ARG A 162 12.94 -3.03 -11.66
C ARG A 162 12.54 -1.57 -11.45
N GLY A 163 12.32 -1.19 -10.19
CA GLY A 163 11.95 0.17 -9.84
C GLY A 163 13.02 1.20 -10.16
N ARG A 164 14.31 0.88 -10.00
CA ARG A 164 15.42 1.77 -10.39
C ARG A 164 15.41 2.05 -11.89
N GLU A 165 15.21 1.02 -12.72
CA GLU A 165 15.09 1.17 -14.17
C GLU A 165 13.88 2.03 -14.56
N SER A 166 12.74 1.82 -13.90
CA SER A 166 11.57 2.65 -14.15
C SER A 166 11.75 4.08 -13.67
N LEU A 167 12.31 4.30 -12.48
CA LEU A 167 12.55 5.64 -11.95
C LEU A 167 13.54 6.40 -12.82
N SER A 168 14.57 5.75 -13.36
CA SER A 168 15.50 6.39 -14.29
C SER A 168 14.77 6.91 -15.55
N ARG A 169 13.87 6.10 -16.13
CA ARG A 169 13.04 6.51 -17.26
C ARG A 169 12.07 7.64 -16.91
N LYS A 170 11.33 7.49 -15.80
CA LYS A 170 10.39 8.50 -15.29
C LYS A 170 11.11 9.82 -14.98
N HIS A 171 12.31 9.76 -14.41
CA HIS A 171 13.13 10.94 -14.12
C HIS A 171 13.53 11.68 -15.39
N LYS A 172 13.92 10.97 -16.46
CA LYS A 172 14.24 11.59 -17.75
C LYS A 172 13.04 12.36 -18.32
N LEU A 173 11.87 11.74 -18.36
CA LEU A 173 10.63 12.37 -18.82
C LEU A 173 10.28 13.61 -17.98
N ILE A 174 10.47 13.53 -16.66
CA ILE A 174 10.26 14.67 -15.76
C ILE A 174 11.25 15.80 -16.05
N GLN A 175 12.54 15.51 -16.28
CA GLN A 175 13.50 16.57 -16.63
C GLN A 175 13.15 17.23 -17.96
N GLU A 176 12.80 16.45 -18.99
CA GLU A 176 12.36 16.97 -20.29
C GLU A 176 11.13 17.87 -20.17
N ALA A 177 10.15 17.48 -19.35
CA ALA A 177 8.98 18.32 -19.06
C ALA A 177 9.38 19.58 -18.28
N LEU A 178 10.20 19.46 -17.24
CA LEU A 178 10.65 20.60 -16.42
C LEU A 178 11.46 21.61 -17.22
N GLU A 179 12.21 21.21 -18.25
CA GLU A 179 12.92 22.13 -19.15
C GLU A 179 11.95 23.06 -19.90
N GLN A 180 10.74 22.58 -20.18
CA GLN A 180 9.68 23.32 -20.86
C GLN A 180 8.78 24.10 -19.89
N SER A 181 9.14 24.17 -18.60
CA SER A 181 8.35 24.91 -17.62
C SER A 181 8.33 26.42 -17.89
N TYR A 182 7.20 27.07 -17.67
CA TYR A 182 7.01 28.50 -17.88
C TYR A 182 6.29 29.15 -16.69
N GLU A 183 6.42 30.46 -16.54
CA GLU A 183 5.73 31.21 -15.48
C GLU A 183 4.30 31.55 -15.90
N ILE A 184 3.37 31.43 -14.96
CA ILE A 184 1.99 31.89 -15.11
C ILE A 184 1.72 32.92 -14.02
N VAL A 185 1.18 34.07 -14.41
CA VAL A 185 0.65 35.08 -13.50
C VAL A 185 -0.78 34.72 -13.11
N LEU A 186 -1.05 34.70 -11.82
CA LEU A 186 -2.35 34.44 -11.23
C LEU A 186 -3.06 35.76 -10.97
N GLY A 187 -4.37 35.82 -11.23
CA GLY A 187 -5.22 36.98 -10.88
C GLY A 187 -5.73 37.82 -12.06
N GLY A 188 -5.32 37.52 -13.30
CA GLY A 188 -5.83 38.22 -14.48
C GLY A 188 -5.45 39.70 -14.47
N ASP A 189 -6.44 40.60 -14.40
CA ASP A 189 -6.23 42.06 -14.40
C ASP A 189 -5.65 42.58 -13.06
N GLU A 190 -5.84 41.86 -11.96
CA GLU A 190 -5.25 42.16 -10.65
C GLU A 190 -4.25 41.06 -10.27
N GLU A 191 -2.95 41.33 -10.46
CA GLU A 191 -1.90 40.35 -10.17
C GLU A 191 -1.90 39.93 -8.68
N PHE A 192 -2.21 38.66 -8.42
CA PHE A 192 -2.25 38.06 -7.08
C PHE A 192 -0.96 37.28 -6.75
N GLY A 193 -0.19 36.92 -7.77
CA GLY A 193 1.07 36.19 -7.65
C GLY A 193 1.41 35.47 -8.93
N TRP A 194 2.45 34.65 -8.91
CA TRP A 194 2.85 33.85 -10.06
C TRP A 194 3.36 32.48 -9.61
N CYS A 195 3.26 31.50 -10.49
CA CYS A 195 3.76 30.16 -10.26
C CYS A 195 4.44 29.60 -11.50
N LEU A 196 5.33 28.63 -11.28
CA LEU A 196 5.90 27.86 -12.37
C LEU A 196 4.91 26.76 -12.77
N ALA A 197 4.71 26.58 -14.07
CA ALA A 197 3.81 25.61 -14.66
C ALA A 197 4.52 24.81 -15.75
N VAL A 198 3.97 23.65 -16.07
CA VAL A 198 4.44 22.77 -17.15
C VAL A 198 3.24 21.99 -17.69
N ASN A 199 3.19 21.74 -19.00
CA ASN A 199 2.17 20.86 -19.56
C ASN A 199 2.49 19.40 -19.18
N ALA A 200 1.51 18.70 -18.59
CA ALA A 200 1.62 17.33 -18.11
C ALA A 200 0.66 16.35 -18.82
N ASP A 201 0.10 16.73 -19.97
CA ASP A 201 -0.84 15.89 -20.73
C ASP A 201 -0.18 14.60 -21.23
N GLU A 202 1.07 14.69 -21.70
CA GLU A 202 1.84 13.54 -22.19
C GLU A 202 2.40 12.63 -21.08
N ASN A 203 2.40 13.10 -19.82
CA ASN A 203 2.98 12.41 -18.67
C ASN A 203 2.01 12.42 -17.48
N ALA A 204 0.72 12.13 -17.74
CA ALA A 204 -0.36 12.27 -16.77
C ALA A 204 -0.16 11.43 -15.50
N GLU A 205 0.48 10.27 -15.63
CA GLU A 205 0.84 9.37 -14.55
C GLU A 205 1.96 9.89 -13.65
N LEU A 206 2.72 10.90 -14.09
CA LEU A 206 3.83 11.50 -13.36
C LEU A 206 3.47 12.83 -12.69
N ARG A 207 2.22 13.29 -12.78
CA ARG A 207 1.78 14.62 -12.30
C ARG A 207 2.18 14.93 -10.86
N SER A 208 2.03 13.98 -9.94
CA SER A 208 2.39 14.19 -8.53
C SER A 208 3.89 14.45 -8.34
N GLU A 209 4.73 13.62 -8.98
CA GLU A 209 6.18 13.76 -8.89
C GLU A 209 6.67 14.99 -9.68
N LEU A 210 6.09 15.25 -10.86
CA LEU A 210 6.37 16.42 -11.67
C LEU A 210 6.03 17.71 -10.89
N GLY A 211 4.88 17.77 -10.23
CA GLY A 211 4.49 18.90 -9.38
C GLY A 211 5.44 19.11 -8.21
N ASN A 212 5.87 18.02 -7.54
CA ASN A 212 6.86 18.09 -6.47
C ASN A 212 8.20 18.65 -6.97
N GLN A 213 8.70 18.17 -8.10
CA GLN A 213 9.98 18.66 -8.66
C GLN A 213 9.88 20.07 -9.25
N LEU A 214 8.71 20.46 -9.75
CA LEU A 214 8.44 21.84 -10.19
C LEU A 214 8.51 22.82 -9.02
N ALA A 215 7.95 22.44 -7.86
CA ALA A 215 8.05 23.23 -6.63
C ALA A 215 9.50 23.36 -6.16
N GLU A 216 10.29 22.29 -6.22
CA GLU A 216 11.73 22.34 -5.89
C GLU A 216 12.55 23.15 -6.91
N LYS A 217 12.21 23.11 -8.21
CA LYS A 217 12.81 23.98 -9.23
C LYS A 217 12.55 25.45 -8.91
N ARG A 218 11.32 25.82 -8.59
CA ARG A 218 10.93 27.18 -8.18
C ARG A 218 11.75 27.64 -6.97
N LYS A 219 11.83 26.85 -5.91
CA LYS A 219 12.64 27.17 -4.72
C LYS A 219 14.11 27.43 -5.07
N ARG A 220 14.71 26.62 -5.95
CA ARG A 220 16.12 26.78 -6.38
C ARG A 220 16.35 28.04 -7.21
N MET A 221 15.36 28.47 -7.97
CA MET A 221 15.41 29.73 -8.73
C MET A 221 15.34 30.98 -7.83
N ARG A 222 15.18 30.83 -6.50
CA ARG A 222 14.91 31.92 -5.53
C ARG A 222 13.71 32.77 -5.92
N LEU A 223 12.83 32.11 -6.62
CA LEU A 223 11.53 32.55 -7.04
C LEU A 223 10.53 32.17 -5.95
#